data_AF-A0A9D6RTZ2-F1
#
_entry.id   AF-A0A9D6RTZ2-F1
#
_cell.length_a   1.000
_cell.length_b   1.000
_cell.length_c   1.000
_cell.angle_alpha   90.00
_cell.angle_beta   90.00
_cell.angle_gamma   90.00
#
_symmetry.space_group_name_H-M   'P 1'
#
loop_
_entity.id
_entity.type
_entity.pdbx_description
1 polymer ?
#
loop_
_entity_poly.entity_id
_entity_poly.type
_entity_poly.pdbx_seq_one_letter_code
_entity_poly.pdbx_strand_id
1 'polypeptide(L)' 'MRRWFKLISLISAAAILAVSVAMPGTYAKPDYAKKEKQSCKYCHSTNKPSKENLNEAGKYYRDHDHSLKGYQQKK' A
#
# COMPACT_ATOMS: atom_id res chain seq x y z
N MET A 1 25.16 -33.46 -13.83
CA MET A 1 25.04 -31.99 -14.03
C MET A 1 23.61 -31.44 -14.00
N ARG A 2 22.62 -32.00 -14.72
CA ARG A 2 21.25 -31.42 -14.78
C ARG A 2 20.45 -31.39 -13.46
N ARG A 3 20.73 -32.29 -12.50
CA ARG A 3 20.06 -32.34 -11.19
C ARG A 3 20.52 -31.24 -10.22
N TRP A 4 21.78 -30.80 -10.33
CA TRP A 4 22.33 -29.71 -9.51
C TRP A 4 21.82 -28.34 -9.96
N PHE A 5 21.69 -28.11 -11.26
CA PHE A 5 21.05 -26.89 -11.80
C PHE A 5 19.58 -26.77 -11.39
N LYS A 6 18.84 -27.89 -11.27
CA LYS A 6 17.45 -27.89 -10.80
C LYS A 6 17.34 -27.54 -9.32
N LEU A 7 18.24 -28.05 -8.49
CA LEU A 7 18.30 -27.73 -7.05
C LEU A 7 18.69 -26.27 -6.81
N ILE A 8 19.69 -25.76 -7.54
CA ILE A 8 20.09 -24.34 -7.47
C ILE A 8 18.94 -23.44 -7.92
N SER A 9 18.25 -23.78 -9.02
CA SER A 9 17.10 -23.00 -9.52
C SER A 9 15.92 -22.96 -8.53
N LEU A 10 15.63 -24.09 -7.86
CA LEU A 10 14.61 -24.16 -6.81
C LEU A 10 14.96 -23.33 -5.56
N ILE A 11 16.24 -23.32 -5.15
CA ILE A 11 16.71 -22.52 -4.02
C ILE A 11 16.66 -21.02 -4.35
N SER A 12 17.01 -20.64 -5.58
CA SER A 12 16.95 -19.25 -6.04
C SER A 12 15.52 -18.71 -6.10
N ALA A 13 14.55 -19.51 -6.58
CA ALA A 13 13.14 -19.10 -6.62
C ALA A 13 12.54 -18.89 -5.22
N ALA A 14 12.90 -19.75 -4.26
CA ALA A 14 12.49 -19.61 -2.86
C ALA A 14 13.08 -18.34 -2.20
N ALA A 15 14.34 -18.01 -2.51
CA ALA A 15 14.99 -16.80 -2.00
C ALA A 15 14.34 -15.50 -2.50
N ILE A 16 13.90 -15.46 -3.77
CA ILE A 16 13.25 -14.27 -4.36
C ILE A 16 11.85 -14.05 -3.76
N LEU A 17 11.10 -15.12 -3.50
CA LEU A 17 9.79 -15.03 -2.84
C LEU A 17 9.91 -14.55 -1.39
N ALA A 18 10.94 -14.99 -0.65
CA ALA A 18 11.15 -14.59 0.74
C ALA A 18 11.43 -13.09 0.92
N VAL A 19 12.12 -12.45 -0.04
CA VAL A 19 12.46 -11.01 0.01
C VAL A 19 11.22 -10.13 -0.25
N SER A 20 10.21 -10.66 -0.93
CA SER A 20 9.00 -9.92 -1.31
C SER A 20 8.07 -9.60 -0.13
N VAL A 21 8.10 -10.42 0.93
CA VAL A 21 7.20 -10.31 2.09
C VAL A 21 7.78 -9.40 3.19
N ALA A 22 9.07 -9.06 3.11
CA ALA A 22 9.77 -8.28 4.13
C ALA A 22 9.71 -6.76 3.92
N MET A 23 9.01 -6.26 2.89
CA MET A 23 8.84 -4.81 2.75
C MET A 23 7.81 -4.31 3.78
N PRO A 24 8.19 -3.45 4.74
CA PRO A 24 7.24 -2.77 5.60
C PRO A 24 6.51 -1.73 4.76
N GLY A 25 5.54 -2.16 3.96
CA GLY A 25 4.61 -1.22 3.37
C GLY A 25 3.69 -0.72 4.47
N THR A 26 3.67 0.58 4.68
CA THR A 26 2.61 1.33 5.34
C THR A 26 1.34 1.26 4.47
N TYR A 27 0.92 0.06 4.10
CA TYR A 27 -0.29 -0.15 3.32
C TYR A 27 -1.45 0.37 4.16
N ALA A 28 -2.29 1.20 3.54
CA ALA A 28 -3.59 1.52 4.12
C ALA A 28 -4.25 0.22 4.56
N LYS A 29 -4.94 0.21 5.71
CA LYS A 29 -5.65 -0.99 6.17
C LYS A 29 -6.47 -1.52 4.98
N PRO A 30 -6.35 -2.81 4.63
CA PRO A 30 -6.92 -3.33 3.39
C PRO A 30 -8.43 -3.06 3.29
N ASP A 31 -9.13 -3.01 4.42
CA ASP A 31 -10.53 -2.57 4.51
C ASP A 31 -10.78 -1.15 3.97
N TYR A 32 -9.92 -0.19 4.30
CA TYR A 32 -10.09 1.20 3.88
C TYR A 32 -9.82 1.36 2.37
N ALA A 33 -8.79 0.68 1.86
CA ALA A 33 -8.49 0.66 0.44
C ALA A 33 -9.64 0.05 -0.39
N LYS A 34 -10.23 -1.05 0.11
CA LYS A 34 -11.39 -1.70 -0.52
C LYS A 34 -12.64 -0.83 -0.48
N LYS A 35 -12.88 -0.13 0.64
CA LYS A 35 -14.03 0.75 0.85
C LYS A 35 -14.01 1.94 -0.10
N GLU A 36 -12.91 2.69 -0.12
CA GLU A 36 -12.86 3.99 -0.81
C GLU A 36 -12.47 3.89 -2.28
N LYS A 37 -11.66 2.88 -2.66
CA LYS A 37 -11.19 2.66 -4.05
C LYS A 37 -10.57 3.90 -4.71
N GLN A 38 -9.99 4.80 -3.90
CA GLN A 38 -9.34 6.03 -4.38
C GLN A 38 -7.85 5.81 -4.64
N SER A 39 -7.26 6.68 -5.47
CA SER A 39 -5.80 6.69 -5.68
C SER A 39 -5.04 7.14 -4.42
N CYS A 40 -3.77 6.75 -4.26
CA CYS A 40 -2.94 7.17 -3.13
C CYS A 40 -2.90 8.71 -2.98
N LYS A 41 -2.82 9.44 -4.11
CA LYS A 41 -2.79 10.91 -4.12
C LYS A 41 -4.09 11.57 -3.66
N TYR A 42 -5.18 10.81 -3.63
CA TYR A 42 -6.46 11.33 -3.17
C TYR A 42 -6.39 11.71 -1.69
N CYS A 43 -5.78 10.87 -0.84
CA CYS A 43 -5.64 11.14 0.60
C CYS A 43 -4.23 11.59 1.00
N HIS A 44 -3.20 11.29 0.21
CA HIS A 44 -1.81 11.63 0.51
C HIS A 44 -1.27 12.67 -0.46
N SER A 45 -0.38 13.55 0.01
CA SER A 45 0.26 14.55 -0.85
C SER A 45 1.29 13.92 -1.81
N THR A 46 1.71 12.67 -1.57
CA THR A 46 2.69 11.94 -2.38
C THR A 46 2.20 10.53 -2.70
N ASN A 47 2.83 9.88 -3.68
CA ASN A 47 2.58 8.48 -4.01
C ASN A 47 3.14 7.49 -2.97
N LYS A 48 3.86 7.97 -1.94
CA LYS A 48 4.38 7.16 -0.83
C LYS A 48 3.52 7.44 0.40
N PRO A 49 2.44 6.67 0.63
CA PRO A 49 1.48 6.96 1.68
C PRO A 49 2.13 6.86 3.07
N SER A 50 2.06 7.96 3.82
CA SER A 50 2.41 8.03 5.24
C SER A 50 1.36 8.85 6.00
N LYS A 51 1.22 8.59 7.31
CA LYS A 51 0.38 9.37 8.24
C LYS A 51 0.81 10.84 8.31
N GLU A 52 2.07 11.13 8.03
CA GLU A 52 2.65 12.48 8.09
C GLU A 52 2.31 13.30 6.83
N ASN A 53 1.94 12.63 5.74
CA ASN A 53 1.77 13.24 4.43
C ASN A 53 0.31 13.22 3.96
N LEU A 54 -0.62 13.43 4.90
CA LEU A 54 -2.04 13.56 4.57
C LEU A 54 -2.32 14.93 3.97
N ASN A 55 -3.01 14.94 2.82
CA ASN A 55 -3.56 16.17 2.24
C ASN A 55 -4.89 16.54 2.94
N GLU A 56 -5.63 17.51 2.41
CA GLU A 56 -6.91 17.93 2.98
C GLU A 56 -7.94 16.78 3.08
N ALA A 57 -8.05 15.95 2.03
CA ALA A 57 -8.97 14.82 2.03
C ALA A 57 -8.55 13.74 3.03
N GLY A 58 -7.26 13.45 3.11
CA GLY A 58 -6.73 12.48 4.07
C GLY A 58 -6.90 12.92 5.52
N LYS A 59 -6.75 14.21 5.81
CA LYS A 59 -7.04 14.79 7.13
C LYS A 59 -8.54 14.70 7.44
N TYR A 60 -9.39 15.11 6.50
CA TYR A 60 -10.84 14.98 6.66
C TYR A 60 -11.25 13.53 6.97
N TYR A 61 -10.74 12.58 6.20
CA TYR A 61 -11.01 11.16 6.37
C TYR A 61 -10.64 10.65 7.77
N ARG A 62 -9.44 11.00 8.25
CA ARG A 62 -8.99 10.63 9.60
C ARG A 62 -9.90 11.20 10.67
N ASP A 63 -10.36 12.44 10.48
CA ASP A 63 -11.12 13.19 11.48
C ASP A 63 -12.66 12.92 11.40
N HIS A 64 -13.13 12.23 10.35
CA HIS A 64 -14.54 11.89 10.11
C HIS A 64 -14.75 10.36 9.99
N ASP A 65 -14.42 9.62 11.04
CA ASP A 65 -14.68 8.18 11.16
C ASP A 65 -14.18 7.34 9.98
N HIS A 66 -13.07 7.73 9.35
CA HIS A 66 -12.54 7.06 8.16
C HIS A 66 -13.62 7.00 7.05
N SER A 67 -14.25 8.15 6.78
CA SER A 67 -15.28 8.33 5.76
C SER A 67 -15.03 9.58 4.92
N LEU A 68 -15.22 9.46 3.60
CA LEU A 68 -15.22 10.60 2.67
C LEU A 68 -16.62 11.20 2.47
N LYS A 69 -17.63 10.70 3.19
CA LYS A 69 -19.02 11.16 3.06
C LYS A 69 -19.12 12.64 3.43
N GLY A 70 -19.57 13.46 2.47
CA GLY A 70 -19.71 14.90 2.68
C GLY A 70 -18.44 15.71 2.39
N TYR A 71 -17.31 15.05 2.10
CA TYR A 71 -16.11 15.74 1.66
C TYR A 71 -16.30 16.28 0.24
N GLN A 72 -16.18 17.60 0.08
CA GLN A 72 -16.19 18.27 -1.21
C GLN A 72 -14.75 18.68 -1.52
N GLN A 73 -14.14 17.99 -2.48
CA GLN A 73 -12.79 18.36 -2.91
C GLN A 73 -12.84 19.75 -3.54
N LYS A 74 -12.13 20.70 -2.94
CA LYS A 74 -11.94 22.02 -3.54
C LYS A 74 -11.13 21.83 -4.82
N LYS A 75 -11.65 22.36 -5.93
CA LYS A 75 -11.01 22.28 -7.26
C LYS A 75 -9.84 23.25 -7.35
#